data_AF-A0A151QPW0-F1
#
_entry.id   AF-A0A151QPW0-F1
#
_cell.length_a   1.000
_cell.length_b   1.000
_cell.length_c   1.000
_cell.angle_alpha   90.00
_cell.angle_beta   90.00
_cell.angle_gamma   90.00
#
_symmetry.space_group_name_H-M   'P 1'
#
loop_
_entity.id
_entity.type
_entity.pdbx_description
1 polymer ?
#
loop_
_entity_poly.entity_id
_entity_poly.type
_entity_poly.pdbx_seq_one_letter_code
_entity_poly.pdbx_strand_id
1 'polypeptide(L)'
;MLQSVLKYECDFGSLQLVDENYKFCPLDEEWEKETRICKVLQPFYETTTLISDTSYPTSNLYFLQVWKIQCLLMGSVTNEDKFVRGMVGFMMEKFEKYWDEYSILLAFGAILDPRIKLETLGYCYKRIDMLTWEIKLEKVKGKSLHVFLLLF
;
A
#
# COMPACT_ATOMS: atom_id res chain seq x y z
N MET A 1 -16.68 1.81 2.22
CA MET A 1 -17.67 2.54 1.39
C MET A 1 -17.83 1.85 0.03
N LEU A 2 -16.81 1.83 -0.84
CA LEU A 2 -16.87 1.17 -2.17
C LEU A 2 -17.23 -0.32 -2.09
N GLN A 3 -16.49 -1.12 -1.30
CA GLN A 3 -16.80 -2.55 -1.12
C GLN A 3 -18.19 -2.81 -0.53
N SER A 4 -18.74 -1.87 0.25
CA SER A 4 -20.08 -2.01 0.82
C SER A 4 -21.16 -1.89 -0.26
N VAL A 5 -20.95 -1.02 -1.25
CA VAL A 5 -21.87 -0.77 -2.38
C VAL A 5 -22.05 -2.01 -3.24
N LEU A 6 -21.00 -2.81 -3.44
CA LEU A 6 -21.07 -4.08 -4.17
C LEU A 6 -22.11 -5.07 -3.60
N LYS A 7 -22.46 -4.95 -2.31
CA LYS A 7 -23.48 -5.82 -1.69
C LYS A 7 -24.91 -5.48 -2.11
N TYR A 8 -25.12 -4.28 -2.64
CA TYR A 8 -26.42 -3.73 -2.97
C TYR A 8 -26.70 -3.74 -4.48
N GLU A 9 -25.84 -4.34 -5.31
CA GLU A 9 -25.98 -4.37 -6.77
C GLU A 9 -27.40 -4.79 -7.22
N CYS A 10 -27.96 -5.84 -6.62
CA CYS A 10 -29.34 -6.27 -6.89
C CYS A 10 -30.41 -5.26 -6.41
N ASP A 11 -30.14 -4.54 -5.33
CA ASP A 11 -31.05 -3.54 -4.77
C ASP A 11 -31.11 -2.30 -5.67
N PHE A 12 -29.99 -1.92 -6.29
CA PHE A 12 -29.93 -0.87 -7.32
C PHE A 12 -30.78 -1.23 -8.55
N GLY A 13 -30.68 -2.47 -9.03
CA GLY A 13 -31.53 -2.96 -10.12
C GLY A 13 -33.01 -3.01 -9.74
N SER A 14 -33.32 -3.45 -8.53
CA SER A 14 -34.70 -3.50 -8.02
C SER A 14 -35.31 -2.10 -7.89
N LEU A 15 -34.53 -1.11 -7.43
CA LEU A 15 -34.96 0.27 -7.31
C LEU A 15 -35.34 0.87 -8.67
N GLN A 16 -34.60 0.55 -9.73
CA GLN A 16 -34.89 0.99 -11.10
C GLN A 16 -36.22 0.45 -11.64
N LEU A 17 -36.65 -0.73 -11.18
CA LEU A 17 -37.94 -1.31 -11.56
C LEU A 17 -39.12 -0.70 -10.79
N VAL A 18 -38.88 -0.19 -9.58
CA VAL A 18 -39.92 0.32 -8.68
C VAL A 18 -40.11 1.84 -8.80
N ASP A 19 -39.04 2.60 -9.00
CA ASP A 19 -39.08 4.05 -9.16
C ASP A 19 -38.74 4.45 -10.59
N GLU A 20 -39.76 4.83 -11.37
CA GLU A 20 -39.59 5.28 -12.77
C GLU A 20 -38.73 6.54 -12.90
N ASN A 21 -38.52 7.31 -11.82
CA ASN A 21 -37.65 8.48 -11.81
C ASN A 21 -36.18 8.12 -11.53
N TYR A 22 -35.89 6.88 -11.13
CA TYR A 22 -34.53 6.45 -10.81
C TYR A 22 -33.72 6.16 -12.07
N LYS A 23 -32.77 7.04 -12.38
CA LYS A 23 -31.93 6.99 -13.61
C LYS A 23 -30.46 6.66 -13.36
N PHE A 24 -30.09 6.32 -12.12
CA PHE A 24 -28.69 6.21 -11.69
C PHE A 24 -28.25 4.77 -11.41
N CYS A 25 -28.98 3.76 -11.91
CA CYS A 25 -28.54 2.38 -11.78
C CYS A 25 -27.24 2.19 -12.56
N PRO A 26 -26.13 1.75 -11.92
CA PRO A 26 -24.90 1.50 -12.63
C PRO A 26 -25.05 0.33 -13.60
N LEU A 27 -24.28 0.38 -14.69
CA LEU A 27 -24.21 -0.71 -15.67
C LEU A 27 -23.33 -1.85 -15.16
N ASP A 28 -23.51 -3.06 -15.70
CA ASP A 28 -22.68 -4.23 -15.38
C ASP A 28 -21.17 -3.94 -15.53
N GLU A 29 -20.80 -3.19 -16.56
CA GLU A 29 -19.40 -2.75 -16.78
C GLU A 29 -18.88 -1.84 -15.66
N GLU A 30 -19.75 -1.02 -15.07
CA GLU A 30 -19.41 -0.14 -13.94
C GLU A 30 -19.24 -0.95 -12.66
N TRP A 31 -20.10 -1.93 -12.40
CA TRP A 31 -19.96 -2.89 -11.30
C TRP A 31 -18.67 -3.71 -11.41
N GLU A 32 -18.30 -4.13 -12.61
CA GLU A 32 -17.05 -4.84 -12.85
C GLU A 32 -15.83 -3.93 -12.61
N LYS A 33 -15.90 -2.65 -13.03
CA LYS A 33 -14.87 -1.65 -12.72
C LYS A 33 -14.74 -1.40 -11.21
N GLU A 34 -15.85 -1.19 -10.50
CA GLU A 34 -15.91 -1.01 -9.05
C GLU A 34 -15.24 -2.20 -8.32
N THR A 35 -15.56 -3.41 -8.75
CA THR A 35 -14.97 -4.65 -8.21
C THR A 35 -13.45 -4.69 -8.42
N ARG A 36 -12.97 -4.32 -9.61
CA ARG A 36 -11.53 -4.22 -9.91
C ARG A 36 -10.84 -3.17 -9.05
N ILE A 37 -11.44 -1.98 -8.87
CA ILE A 37 -10.93 -0.93 -7.99
C ILE A 37 -10.80 -1.46 -6.56
N CYS A 38 -11.86 -2.09 -6.03
CA CYS A 38 -11.83 -2.65 -4.67
C CYS A 38 -10.70 -3.67 -4.47
N LYS A 39 -10.47 -4.55 -5.46
CA LYS A 39 -9.37 -5.53 -5.41
C LYS A 39 -8.00 -4.85 -5.33
N VAL A 40 -7.76 -3.80 -6.10
CA VAL A 40 -6.47 -3.08 -6.07
C VAL A 40 -6.28 -2.31 -4.76
N LEU A 41 -7.36 -1.72 -4.22
CA LEU A 41 -7.31 -0.94 -2.98
C LEU A 41 -7.30 -1.79 -1.71
N GLN A 42 -7.70 -3.07 -1.77
CA GLN A 42 -7.80 -3.92 -0.60
C GLN A 42 -6.49 -4.02 0.22
N PRO A 43 -5.31 -4.26 -0.37
CA PRO A 43 -4.05 -4.32 0.39
C PRO A 43 -3.69 -2.99 1.06
N PHE A 44 -4.09 -1.86 0.48
CA PHE A 44 -3.90 -0.53 1.06
C PHE A 44 -4.80 -0.35 2.27
N TYR A 45 -6.08 -0.72 2.16
CA TYR A 45 -7.01 -0.68 3.27
C TYR A 45 -6.52 -1.52 4.45
N GLU A 46 -6.14 -2.79 4.21
CA GLU A 46 -5.60 -3.67 5.24
C GLU A 46 -4.36 -3.08 5.92
N THR A 47 -3.43 -2.53 5.13
CA THR A 47 -2.22 -1.88 5.63
C THR A 47 -2.54 -0.64 6.46
N THR A 48 -3.39 0.25 5.96
CA THR A 48 -3.79 1.47 6.66
C THR A 48 -4.51 1.16 7.95
N THR A 49 -5.42 0.19 7.96
CA THR A 49 -6.09 -0.25 9.19
C THR A 49 -5.08 -0.78 10.21
N LEU A 50 -4.13 -1.61 9.78
CA LEU A 50 -3.11 -2.18 10.66
C LEU A 50 -2.22 -1.10 11.30
N ILE A 51 -1.78 -0.10 10.53
CA ILE A 51 -0.86 0.94 11.02
C ILE A 51 -1.58 2.10 11.73
N SER A 52 -2.90 2.22 11.58
CA SER A 52 -3.73 3.23 12.26
C SER A 52 -4.24 2.78 13.63
N ASP A 53 -4.01 1.51 14.00
CA ASP A 53 -4.34 1.01 15.32
C ASP A 53 -3.53 1.75 16.41
N THR A 54 -4.11 1.86 17.60
CA THR A 54 -3.50 2.54 18.76
C THR A 54 -3.25 1.58 19.92
N SER A 55 -3.65 0.32 19.80
CA SER A 55 -3.49 -0.70 20.84
C SER A 55 -2.09 -1.29 20.93
N TYR A 56 -1.20 -0.97 19.98
CA TYR A 56 0.19 -1.41 19.95
C TYR A 56 1.09 -0.38 19.23
N PRO A 57 2.42 -0.42 19.44
CA PRO A 57 3.34 0.38 18.64
C PRO A 57 3.24 0.01 17.16
N THR A 58 2.97 0.99 16.31
CA THR A 58 2.80 0.78 14.86
C THR A 58 4.04 1.18 14.06
N SER A 59 4.90 2.05 14.61
CA SER A 59 6.07 2.62 13.92
C SER A 59 7.03 1.57 13.36
N ASN A 60 7.23 0.46 14.07
CA ASN A 60 8.04 -0.68 13.65
C ASN A 60 7.45 -1.47 12.47
N LEU A 61 6.12 -1.40 12.26
CA LEU A 61 5.43 -2.13 11.20
C LEU A 61 5.42 -1.38 9.87
N TYR A 62 5.45 -0.04 9.91
CA TYR A 62 5.28 0.81 8.72
C TYR A 62 6.19 0.41 7.55
N PHE A 63 7.49 0.21 7.79
CA PHE A 63 8.43 -0.05 6.70
C PHE A 63 8.03 -1.29 5.89
N LEU A 64 7.79 -2.43 6.56
CA LEU A 64 7.48 -3.69 5.88
C LEU A 64 6.11 -3.64 5.19
N GLN A 65 5.13 -2.98 5.80
CA GLN A 65 3.80 -2.85 5.20
C GLN A 65 3.81 -1.96 3.96
N VAL A 66 4.50 -0.82 4.03
CA VAL A 66 4.60 0.10 2.89
C VAL A 66 5.49 -0.50 1.78
N TRP A 67 6.54 -1.25 2.13
CA TRP A 67 7.31 -2.05 1.17
C TRP A 67 6.46 -3.11 0.45
N LYS A 68 5.55 -3.80 1.18
CA LYS A 68 4.61 -4.76 0.59
C LYS A 68 3.70 -4.07 -0.44
N ILE A 69 3.18 -2.88 -0.12
CA ILE A 69 2.42 -2.05 -1.06
C ILE A 69 3.25 -1.73 -2.31
N GLN A 70 4.51 -1.31 -2.14
CA GLN A 70 5.37 -0.99 -3.28
C GLN A 70 5.57 -2.21 -4.20
N CYS A 71 5.80 -3.39 -3.61
CA CYS A 71 5.93 -4.62 -4.38
C CYS A 71 4.66 -4.97 -5.17
N LEU A 72 3.48 -4.74 -4.57
CA LEU A 72 2.19 -4.96 -5.22
C LEU A 72 1.98 -4.00 -6.40
N LEU A 73 2.30 -2.73 -6.21
CA LEU A 73 2.22 -1.73 -7.28
C LEU A 73 3.16 -2.09 -8.43
N MET A 74 4.43 -2.37 -8.15
CA MET A 74 5.42 -2.77 -9.17
C MET A 74 4.99 -4.02 -9.94
N GLY A 75 4.48 -5.04 -9.24
CA GLY A 75 3.99 -6.26 -9.87
C GLY A 75 2.71 -6.07 -10.70
N SER A 76 1.94 -5.02 -10.41
CA SER A 76 0.70 -4.71 -11.13
C SER A 76 0.90 -3.82 -12.35
N VAL A 77 2.11 -3.27 -12.57
CA VAL A 77 2.44 -2.48 -13.78
C VAL A 77 2.36 -3.32 -15.05
N THR A 78 2.61 -4.63 -14.96
CA THR A 78 2.54 -5.56 -16.10
C THR A 78 1.15 -6.17 -16.30
N ASN A 79 0.13 -5.69 -15.59
CA ASN A 79 -1.24 -6.20 -15.70
C ASN A 79 -1.79 -6.02 -17.12
N GLU A 80 -2.45 -7.05 -17.66
CA GLU A 80 -3.09 -7.03 -18.98
C GLU A 80 -4.24 -6.03 -19.04
N ASP A 81 -4.95 -5.84 -17.93
CA ASP A 81 -6.05 -4.89 -17.80
C ASP A 81 -5.51 -3.45 -17.88
N LYS A 82 -5.86 -2.75 -18.97
CA LYS A 82 -5.46 -1.36 -19.23
C LYS A 82 -6.00 -0.38 -18.19
N PHE A 83 -7.21 -0.60 -17.69
CA PHE A 83 -7.83 0.26 -16.68
C PHE A 83 -7.08 0.14 -15.35
N VAL A 84 -6.85 -1.09 -14.89
CA VAL A 84 -6.08 -1.37 -13.66
C VAL A 84 -4.67 -0.82 -13.77
N ARG A 85 -3.98 -1.07 -14.88
CA ARG A 85 -2.62 -0.57 -15.11
C ARG A 85 -2.53 0.95 -15.10
N GLY A 86 -3.50 1.64 -15.72
CA GLY A 86 -3.56 3.11 -15.69
C GLY A 86 -3.73 3.63 -14.26
N MET A 87 -4.64 3.04 -13.49
CA MET A 87 -4.86 3.39 -12.09
C MET A 87 -3.61 3.14 -11.22
N VAL A 88 -2.99 1.96 -11.35
CA VAL A 88 -1.76 1.60 -10.64
C VAL A 88 -0.62 2.55 -10.99
N GLY A 89 -0.50 2.97 -12.25
CA GLY A 89 0.50 3.95 -12.68
C GLY A 89 0.39 5.27 -11.92
N PHE A 90 -0.82 5.85 -11.87
CA PHE A 90 -1.06 7.07 -11.09
C PHE A 90 -0.80 6.89 -9.59
N MET A 91 -1.16 5.72 -9.03
CA MET A 91 -0.89 5.42 -7.63
C MET A 91 0.61 5.31 -7.35
N MET A 92 1.38 4.70 -8.25
CA MET A 92 2.83 4.56 -8.13
C MET A 92 3.52 5.92 -8.16
N GLU A 93 3.13 6.82 -9.06
CA GLU A 93 3.68 8.20 -9.10
C GLU A 93 3.48 8.94 -7.78
N LYS A 94 2.28 8.83 -7.19
CA LYS A 94 2.00 9.41 -5.87
C LYS A 94 2.79 8.73 -4.77
N PHE A 95 2.94 7.41 -4.84
CA PHE A 95 3.68 6.63 -3.86
C PHE A 95 5.15 7.01 -3.84
N GLU A 96 5.82 7.04 -5.00
CA GLU A 96 7.25 7.33 -5.14
C GLU A 96 7.62 8.71 -4.60
N LYS A 97 6.75 9.71 -4.84
CA LYS A 97 6.94 11.09 -4.36
C LYS A 97 7.19 11.16 -2.85
N TYR A 98 6.51 10.33 -2.06
CA TYR A 98 6.67 10.33 -0.60
C TYR A 98 7.66 9.25 -0.16
N TRP A 99 7.63 8.07 -0.78
CA TRP A 99 8.35 6.93 -0.27
C TRP A 99 9.86 7.10 -0.22
N ASP A 100 10.48 7.72 -1.22
CA ASP A 100 11.94 7.83 -1.26
C ASP A 100 12.48 8.63 -0.06
N GLU A 101 11.78 9.70 0.33
CA GLU A 101 12.13 10.55 1.47
C GLU A 101 11.96 9.84 2.83
N TYR A 102 10.85 9.13 3.03
CA TYR A 102 10.51 8.55 4.33
C TYR A 102 11.03 7.12 4.54
N SER A 103 11.42 6.40 3.47
CA SER A 103 11.80 4.99 3.55
C SER A 103 12.91 4.71 4.57
N ILE A 104 13.92 5.58 4.67
CA ILE A 104 15.02 5.44 5.62
C ILE A 104 14.53 5.70 7.05
N LEU A 105 13.67 6.72 7.25
CA LEU A 105 13.10 7.02 8.57
C LEU A 105 12.27 5.84 9.11
N LEU A 106 11.43 5.27 8.25
CA LEU A 106 10.59 4.13 8.60
C LEU A 106 11.43 2.86 8.83
N ALA A 107 12.51 2.68 8.09
CA ALA A 107 13.47 1.60 8.32
C ALA A 107 14.11 1.66 9.70
N PHE A 108 14.36 2.85 10.27
CA PHE A 108 14.80 2.96 11.66
C PHE A 108 13.77 2.43 12.64
N GLY A 109 12.50 2.80 12.48
CA GLY A 109 11.43 2.27 13.31
C GLY A 109 11.39 0.75 13.27
N ALA A 110 11.61 0.17 12.09
CA ALA A 110 11.63 -1.28 11.90
C ALA A 110 12.80 -1.97 12.61
N ILE A 111 14.05 -1.49 12.49
CA ILE A 111 15.20 -2.17 13.13
C ILE A 111 15.20 -2.09 14.66
N LEU A 112 14.44 -1.16 15.24
CA LEU A 112 14.26 -1.08 16.69
C LEU A 112 13.39 -2.22 17.21
N ASP A 113 12.64 -2.90 16.34
CA ASP A 113 11.99 -4.16 16.67
C ASP A 113 13.02 -5.29 16.57
N PRO A 114 13.33 -5.99 17.69
CA PRO A 114 14.34 -7.05 17.70
C PRO A 114 14.01 -8.23 16.78
N ARG A 115 12.77 -8.35 16.31
CA ARG A 115 12.34 -9.38 15.37
C ARG A 115 12.75 -9.05 13.93
N ILE A 116 13.00 -7.79 13.62
CA ILE A 116 13.34 -7.33 12.27
C ILE A 116 14.84 -7.16 12.18
N LYS A 117 15.47 -8.03 11.39
CA LYS A 117 16.92 -7.99 11.20
C LYS A 117 17.30 -7.06 10.05
N LEU A 118 18.51 -6.53 10.12
CA LEU A 118 19.04 -5.64 9.09
C LEU A 118 19.14 -6.34 7.71
N GLU A 119 19.38 -7.64 7.67
CA GLU A 119 19.37 -8.44 6.44
C GLU A 119 17.98 -8.44 5.78
N THR A 120 16.91 -8.35 6.58
CA THR A 120 15.53 -8.22 6.08
C THR A 120 15.37 -6.90 5.34
N LEU A 121 15.88 -5.80 5.90
CA LEU A 121 15.85 -4.50 5.22
C LEU A 121 16.71 -4.49 3.96
N GLY A 122 17.88 -5.14 4.01
CA GLY A 122 18.74 -5.31 2.84
C GLY A 122 18.01 -6.04 1.70
N TYR A 123 17.32 -7.13 2.01
CA TYR A 123 16.46 -7.83 1.05
C TYR A 123 15.35 -6.92 0.50
N CYS A 124 14.65 -6.19 1.37
CA CYS A 124 13.59 -5.28 0.96
C CYS A 124 14.07 -4.20 -0.01
N TYR A 125 15.16 -3.49 0.31
CA TYR A 125 15.71 -2.46 -0.56
C TYR A 125 16.23 -3.06 -1.87
N LYS A 126 16.94 -4.19 -1.82
CA LYS A 126 17.50 -4.85 -3.02
C LYS A 126 16.43 -5.27 -4.02
N ARG A 127 15.26 -5.70 -3.53
CA ARG A 127 14.13 -6.09 -4.39
C ARG A 127 13.57 -4.91 -5.19
N ILE A 128 13.62 -3.71 -4.63
CA ILE A 128 13.06 -2.50 -5.23
C ILE A 128 14.10 -1.81 -6.14
N ASP A 129 15.32 -1.66 -5.65
CA ASP A 129 16.40 -0.98 -6.36
C ASP A 129 17.70 -1.76 -6.20
N MET A 130 18.02 -2.56 -7.21
CA MET A 130 19.22 -3.40 -7.22
C MET A 130 20.52 -2.59 -7.27
N LEU A 131 20.49 -1.32 -7.68
CA LEU A 131 21.67 -0.49 -7.90
C LEU A 131 22.04 0.33 -6.67
N THR A 132 21.05 0.85 -5.93
CA THR A 132 21.30 1.78 -4.81
C THR A 132 20.95 1.24 -3.42
N TRP A 133 20.49 -0.02 -3.31
CA TRP A 133 20.08 -0.60 -2.02
C TRP A 133 21.18 -0.56 -0.94
N GLU A 134 22.44 -0.78 -1.31
CA GLU A 134 23.57 -0.75 -0.37
C GLU A 134 23.71 0.63 0.27
N ILE A 135 23.60 1.69 -0.54
CA ILE A 135 23.67 3.08 -0.06
C ILE A 135 22.53 3.36 0.93
N LYS A 136 21.31 2.89 0.63
CA LYS A 136 20.16 3.04 1.54
C LYS A 136 20.37 2.26 2.84
N LEU A 137 20.88 1.03 2.75
CA LEU A 137 21.14 0.19 3.93
C LEU A 137 22.26 0.75 4.81
N GLU A 138 23.35 1.26 4.23
CA GLU A 138 24.45 1.87 4.99
C GLU A 138 24.00 3.14 5.72
N LYS A 139 23.11 3.95 5.11
CA LYS A 139 22.48 5.09 5.80
C LYS A 139 21.69 4.64 7.03
N VAL A 140 20.97 3.52 6.95
CA VAL A 140 20.25 2.92 8.09
C VAL A 140 21.23 2.41 9.15
N LYS A 141 22.31 1.73 8.76
CA LYS A 141 23.34 1.29 9.73
C LYS A 141 23.97 2.46 10.48
N GLY A 142 24.49 3.45 9.75
CA GLY A 142 25.26 4.55 10.33
C GLY A 142 24.46 5.37 11.35
N LYS A 143 23.20 5.67 11.04
CA LYS A 143 22.31 6.39 11.96
C LYS A 143 21.81 5.52 13.12
N SER A 144 21.66 4.20 12.93
CA SER A 144 21.29 3.28 14.01
C SER A 144 22.36 3.24 15.10
N LEU A 145 23.62 3.12 14.69
CA LEU A 145 24.78 3.18 15.59
C LEU A 145 24.81 4.49 16.38
N HIS A 146 24.48 5.61 15.75
CA HIS A 146 24.41 6.91 16.43
C HIS A 146 23.31 6.96 17.51
N VAL A 147 22.12 6.40 17.25
CA VAL A 147 21.04 6.34 18.24
C VAL A 147 21.41 5.42 19.40
N PHE A 148 22.03 4.28 19.13
CA PHE A 148 22.53 3.40 20.19
C PHE A 148 23.59 4.09 21.07
N LEU A 149 24.49 4.88 20.48
CA LEU A 149 25.50 5.65 21.21
C LEU A 149 24.95 6.85 21.99
N LEU A 150 23.72 7.31 21.70
CA LEU A 150 23.07 8.40 22.43
C LEU A 150 22.21 7.91 23.61
N LEU A 151 21.88 6.62 23.63
CA LEU A 151 21.03 5.99 24.65
C LEU A 151 21.83 5.26 25.75
N PHE A 152 23.15 5.18 25.61
CA PHE A 152 24.10 4.57 26.57
C PHE A 152 25.33 5.46 26.71
#